data_AF-A0A536VVH4-F1
#
_entry.id   AF-A0A536VVH4-F1
#
_cell.length_a   1.000
_cell.length_b   1.000
_cell.length_c   1.000
_cell.angle_alpha   90.00
_cell.angle_beta   90.00
_cell.angle_gamma   90.00
#
_symmetry.space_group_name_H-M   'P 1'
#
loop_
_entity.id
_entity.type
_entity.pdbx_description
1 polymer ?
#
loop_
_entity_poly.entity_id
_entity_poly.type
_entity_poly.pdbx_seq_one_letter_code
_entity_poly.pdbx_strand_id
1 'polypeptide(L)'
;PVAYLLATVPARLGNLLMILVLLPFWTSVLVRTTAWMVLLQREGIVNGILRRAGIISDPLQLIHNRTGVYIAMTYVLLPFMVLPLYGVMKGVSPLAVRAALSLGASPFAAFRRVYLPQTLPGITAGCLLVFILAIGYYITPALVGGADDQLISYFIAFYTNQTLNWGMAAALGLVLLAVTLILYGVYTKLAGTSGLKWR
;
A
#
# COMPACT_ATOMS: atom_id res chain seq x y z
N PRO A 1 1.86 -10.33 4.57
CA PRO A 1 3.01 -11.09 5.15
C PRO A 1 3.73 -10.32 6.27
N VAL A 2 4.12 -9.06 6.05
CA VAL A 2 4.81 -8.24 7.06
C VAL A 2 3.96 -8.08 8.34
N ALA A 3 2.69 -7.72 8.19
CA ALA A 3 1.76 -7.62 9.32
C ALA A 3 1.57 -8.96 10.08
N TYR A 4 1.59 -10.08 9.36
CA TYR A 4 1.51 -11.41 9.96
C TYR A 4 2.76 -11.70 10.79
N LEU A 5 3.96 -11.48 10.23
CA LEU A 5 5.21 -11.63 10.95
C LEU A 5 5.24 -10.75 12.21
N LEU A 6 4.86 -9.48 12.10
CA LEU A 6 4.75 -8.56 13.23
C LEU A 6 3.85 -9.09 14.35
N ALA A 7 2.75 -9.76 14.00
CA ALA A 7 1.80 -10.31 14.96
C ALA A 7 2.26 -11.64 15.59
N THR A 8 3.11 -12.42 14.92
CA THR A 8 3.51 -13.76 15.39
C THR A 8 4.88 -13.85 16.06
N VAL A 9 5.79 -12.90 15.81
CA VAL A 9 7.15 -12.92 16.40
C VAL A 9 7.15 -12.45 17.87
N PRO A 10 8.22 -12.74 18.64
CA PRO A 10 8.34 -12.24 20.02
C PRO A 10 8.19 -10.72 20.09
N ALA A 11 7.57 -10.22 21.16
CA ALA A 11 7.20 -8.81 21.31
C ALA A 11 8.35 -7.82 21.06
N ARG A 12 9.57 -8.16 21.48
CA ARG A 12 10.77 -7.33 21.23
C ARG A 12 11.07 -7.17 19.74
N LEU A 13 11.04 -8.26 18.99
CA LEU A 13 11.30 -8.26 17.55
C LEU A 13 10.13 -7.61 16.80
N GLY A 14 8.89 -7.87 17.21
CA GLY A 14 7.70 -7.24 16.65
C GLY A 14 7.72 -5.72 16.80
N ASN A 15 8.10 -5.22 17.97
CA ASN A 15 8.25 -3.78 18.21
C ASN A 15 9.38 -3.18 17.35
N LEU A 16 10.52 -3.85 17.22
CA LEU A 16 11.62 -3.39 16.35
C LEU A 16 11.19 -3.31 14.88
N LEU A 17 10.54 -4.35 14.37
CA LEU A 17 10.02 -4.38 13.00
C LEU A 17 8.94 -3.31 12.79
N MET A 18 8.11 -3.03 13.80
CA MET A 18 7.11 -1.96 13.74
C MET A 18 7.78 -0.59 13.63
N ILE A 19 8.86 -0.35 14.37
CA ILE A 19 9.66 0.88 14.23
C ILE A 19 10.19 1.02 12.79
N LEU A 20 10.68 -0.06 12.17
CA LEU A 20 11.14 -0.02 10.78
C LEU A 20 10.01 0.29 9.78
N VAL A 21 8.80 -0.23 10.01
CA VAL A 21 7.61 0.09 9.19
C VAL A 21 7.19 1.55 9.37
N LEU A 22 7.38 2.11 10.56
CA LEU A 22 7.02 3.49 10.87
C LEU A 22 8.09 4.51 10.48
N LEU A 23 9.34 4.09 10.32
CA LEU A 23 10.48 4.91 9.87
C LEU A 23 10.16 5.85 8.69
N PRO A 24 9.48 5.41 7.61
CA PRO A 24 9.12 6.31 6.51
C PRO A 24 8.30 7.53 6.94
N PHE A 25 7.50 7.48 8.02
CA PHE A 25 6.73 8.65 8.47
C PHE A 25 7.59 9.80 9.00
N TRP A 26 8.82 9.51 9.45
CA TRP A 26 9.72 10.50 10.05
C TRP A 26 10.48 11.32 9.01
N THR A 27 10.42 10.89 7.75
CA THR A 27 11.07 11.60 6.64
C THR A 27 10.02 12.38 5.84
N SER A 28 10.44 13.39 5.09
CA SER A 28 9.55 14.07 4.16
C SER A 28 9.23 13.19 2.95
N VAL A 29 7.99 13.28 2.45
CA VAL A 29 7.55 12.61 1.21
C VAL A 29 8.46 12.98 0.04
N LEU A 30 8.87 14.25 -0.05
CA LEU A 30 9.75 14.72 -1.11
C LEU A 30 11.10 14.04 -1.07
N VAL A 31 11.74 13.97 0.10
CA VAL A 31 13.04 13.30 0.29
C VAL A 31 12.97 11.81 -0.06
N ARG A 32 11.90 11.11 0.35
CA ARG A 32 11.70 9.71 -0.03
C ARG A 32 11.54 9.54 -1.54
N THR A 33 10.79 10.44 -2.16
CA THR A 33 10.53 10.38 -3.60
C THR A 33 11.81 10.67 -4.40
N THR A 34 12.61 11.66 -4.00
CA THR A 34 13.91 11.93 -4.64
C THR A 34 14.91 10.79 -4.44
N ALA A 35 14.93 10.15 -3.27
CA ALA A 35 15.73 8.95 -3.05
C ALA A 35 15.32 7.82 -4.01
N TRP A 36 14.01 7.58 -4.20
CA TRP A 36 13.53 6.61 -5.17
C TRP A 36 13.90 6.97 -6.62
N MET A 37 13.88 8.25 -6.99
CA MET A 37 14.37 8.67 -8.30
C MET A 37 15.83 8.27 -8.52
N VAL A 38 16.72 8.55 -7.56
CA VAL A 38 18.15 8.19 -7.67
C VAL A 38 18.35 6.67 -7.69
N LEU A 39 17.59 5.93 -6.88
CA LEU A 39 17.69 4.47 -6.80
C LEU A 39 17.25 3.76 -8.10
N LEU A 40 16.19 4.26 -8.75
CA LEU A 40 15.55 3.68 -9.93
C LEU A 40 16.08 4.22 -11.26
N GLN A 41 17.00 5.18 -11.22
CA GLN A 41 17.69 5.66 -12.42
C GLN A 41 18.44 4.52 -13.15
N ARG A 42 18.77 4.77 -14.42
CA ARG A 42 19.44 3.80 -15.30
C ARG A 42 20.78 3.31 -14.72
N GLU A 43 21.54 4.24 -14.14
CA GLU A 43 22.80 3.97 -13.42
C GLU A 43 22.61 3.92 -11.88
N GLY A 44 21.36 3.76 -11.43
CA GLY A 44 21.01 3.70 -10.01
C GLY A 44 21.41 2.38 -9.36
N ILE A 45 21.33 2.36 -8.02
CA ILE A 45 21.72 1.19 -7.20
C ILE A 45 20.93 -0.06 -7.59
N VAL A 46 19.64 0.06 -7.93
CA VAL A 46 18.80 -1.09 -8.28
C VAL A 46 19.32 -1.77 -9.55
N ASN A 47 19.52 -1.02 -10.63
CA ASN A 47 20.09 -1.54 -11.87
C ASN A 47 21.53 -2.05 -11.68
N GLY A 48 22.33 -1.39 -10.85
CA GLY A 48 23.68 -1.83 -10.51
C GLY A 48 23.72 -3.19 -9.80
N ILE A 49 22.83 -3.41 -8.83
CA ILE A 49 22.70 -4.71 -8.14
C ILE A 49 22.20 -5.78 -9.09
N LEU A 50 21.16 -5.51 -9.89
CA LEU A 50 20.62 -6.46 -10.85
C LEU A 50 21.65 -6.90 -11.90
N ARG A 51 22.47 -5.96 -12.37
CA ARG A 51 23.57 -6.23 -13.31
C ARG A 51 24.68 -7.05 -12.66
N ARG A 52 25.10 -6.71 -11.44
CA ARG A 52 26.11 -7.47 -10.68
C ARG A 52 25.66 -8.89 -10.33
N ALA A 53 24.36 -9.07 -10.11
CA ALA A 53 23.76 -10.38 -9.87
C ALA A 53 23.61 -11.22 -11.16
N GLY A 54 23.92 -10.66 -12.34
CA GLY A 54 23.77 -11.35 -13.63
C GLY A 54 22.31 -11.53 -14.08
N ILE A 55 21.35 -10.82 -13.48
CA ILE A 55 19.92 -10.95 -13.77
C ILE A 55 19.55 -10.19 -15.07
N ILE A 56 20.24 -9.09 -15.36
CA ILE A 56 20.01 -8.24 -16.54
C ILE A 56 21.31 -7.96 -17.29
N SER A 57 21.24 -7.95 -18.63
CA SER A 57 22.33 -7.52 -19.52
C SER A 57 22.35 -6.00 -19.70
N ASP A 58 21.17 -5.40 -19.82
CA ASP A 58 20.98 -3.98 -20.08
C ASP A 58 20.18 -3.32 -18.94
N PRO A 59 20.48 -2.06 -18.57
CA PRO A 59 19.79 -1.38 -17.49
C PRO A 59 18.32 -1.15 -17.83
N LEU A 60 17.45 -1.56 -16.91
CA LEU A 60 16.01 -1.39 -17.04
C LEU A 60 15.64 0.08 -16.86
N GLN A 61 14.74 0.57 -17.71
CA GLN A 61 14.08 1.85 -17.47
C GLN A 61 13.10 1.67 -16.31
N LEU A 62 13.43 2.14 -15.12
CA LEU A 62 12.60 2.04 -13.91
C LEU A 62 12.13 3.40 -13.40
N ILE A 63 12.47 4.47 -14.12
CA ILE A 63 12.04 5.85 -13.85
C ILE A 63 11.37 6.42 -15.11
N HIS A 64 10.48 7.39 -14.92
CA HIS A 64 9.62 7.97 -15.94
C HIS A 64 8.71 6.93 -16.61
N ASN A 65 8.24 5.96 -15.81
CA ASN A 65 7.26 4.97 -16.22
C ASN A 65 6.39 4.46 -15.06
N ARG A 66 5.34 3.71 -15.40
CA ARG A 66 4.40 3.09 -14.44
C ARG A 66 5.08 2.21 -13.41
N THR A 67 6.08 1.44 -13.81
CA THR A 67 6.77 0.50 -12.91
C THR A 67 7.43 1.23 -11.75
N GLY A 68 8.14 2.33 -12.04
CA GLY A 68 8.74 3.17 -11.00
C GLY A 68 7.70 3.78 -10.06
N VAL A 69 6.58 4.25 -10.63
CA VAL A 69 5.45 4.78 -9.85
C VAL A 69 4.90 3.72 -8.90
N TYR A 70 4.64 2.50 -9.37
CA TYR A 70 4.13 1.42 -8.52
C TYR A 70 5.11 1.04 -7.41
N ILE A 71 6.40 0.95 -7.70
CA ILE A 71 7.42 0.63 -6.68
C ILE A 71 7.43 1.71 -5.59
N ALA A 72 7.55 2.99 -5.98
CA ALA A 72 7.62 4.10 -5.03
C ALA A 72 6.31 4.26 -4.24
N MET A 73 5.15 4.18 -4.89
CA MET A 73 3.85 4.26 -4.22
C MET A 73 3.62 3.08 -3.28
N THR A 74 4.00 1.86 -3.65
CA THR A 74 3.89 0.69 -2.77
C THR A 74 4.68 0.90 -1.50
N TYR A 75 5.92 1.41 -1.60
CA TYR A 75 6.74 1.71 -0.43
C TYR A 75 6.10 2.78 0.47
N VAL A 76 5.59 3.86 -0.11
CA VAL A 76 4.96 4.94 0.67
C VAL A 76 3.66 4.48 1.35
N LEU A 77 2.87 3.65 0.68
CA LEU A 77 1.56 3.22 1.16
C LEU A 77 1.62 1.97 2.06
N LEU A 78 2.72 1.22 2.04
CA LEU A 78 2.90 -0.01 2.82
C LEU A 78 2.57 0.15 4.31
N PRO A 79 3.02 1.21 5.02
CA PRO A 79 2.72 1.36 6.44
C PRO A 79 1.23 1.49 6.71
N PHE A 80 0.49 2.18 5.84
CA PHE A 80 -0.96 2.35 5.94
C PHE A 80 -1.73 1.04 5.73
N MET A 81 -1.17 0.09 4.97
CA MET A 81 -1.72 -1.27 4.88
C MET A 81 -1.43 -2.09 6.13
N VAL A 82 -0.20 -1.98 6.65
CA VAL A 82 0.29 -2.84 7.74
C VAL A 82 -0.38 -2.51 9.06
N LEU A 83 -0.64 -1.24 9.38
CA LEU A 83 -1.22 -0.83 10.67
C LEU A 83 -2.60 -1.44 10.97
N PRO A 84 -3.63 -1.29 10.12
CA PRO A 84 -4.95 -1.88 10.38
C PRO A 84 -4.90 -3.42 10.37
N LEU A 85 -4.08 -4.00 9.49
CA LEU A 85 -3.85 -5.44 9.46
C LEU A 85 -3.26 -5.97 10.77
N TYR A 86 -2.20 -5.32 11.26
CA TYR A 86 -1.53 -5.71 12.49
C TYR A 86 -2.47 -5.62 13.70
N GLY A 87 -3.30 -4.57 13.76
CA GLY A 87 -4.30 -4.40 14.83
C GLY A 87 -5.25 -5.60 14.94
N VAL A 88 -5.76 -6.08 13.80
CA VAL A 88 -6.65 -7.27 13.77
C VAL A 88 -5.86 -8.56 13.99
N MET A 89 -4.72 -8.73 13.32
CA MET A 89 -3.91 -9.95 13.38
C MET A 89 -3.39 -10.25 14.78
N LYS A 90 -3.03 -9.23 15.56
CA LYS A 90 -2.59 -9.37 16.95
C LYS A 90 -3.70 -9.84 17.89
N GLY A 91 -4.96 -9.53 17.57
CA GLY A 91 -6.13 -9.97 18.33
C GLY A 91 -6.54 -11.41 18.07
N VAL A 92 -6.04 -12.06 17.01
CA VAL A 92 -6.37 -13.45 16.68
C VAL A 92 -5.70 -14.40 17.67
N SER A 93 -6.52 -15.15 18.42
CA SER A 93 -6.00 -16.13 19.40
C SER A 93 -5.18 -17.23 18.72
N PRO A 94 -3.95 -17.51 19.17
CA PRO A 94 -3.13 -18.62 18.66
C PRO A 94 -3.79 -19.99 18.85
N LEU A 95 -4.71 -20.12 19.80
CA LEU A 95 -5.41 -21.37 20.12
C LEU A 95 -6.28 -21.86 18.95
N ALA A 96 -6.88 -20.95 18.18
CA ALA A 96 -7.73 -21.32 17.04
C ALA A 96 -6.93 -22.07 15.96
N VAL A 97 -5.71 -21.61 15.69
CA VAL A 97 -4.81 -22.26 14.71
C VAL A 97 -4.28 -23.58 15.26
N ARG A 98 -3.91 -23.63 16.54
CA ARG A 98 -3.43 -24.88 17.20
C ARG A 98 -4.52 -25.95 17.22
N ALA A 99 -5.76 -25.60 17.52
CA ALA A 99 -6.89 -26.54 17.50
C ALA A 99 -7.12 -27.13 16.10
N ALA A 100 -7.04 -26.30 15.06
CA ALA A 100 -7.16 -26.78 13.67
C ALA A 100 -6.06 -27.80 13.32
N LEU A 101 -4.82 -27.55 13.72
CA LEU A 101 -3.71 -28.48 13.53
C LEU A 101 -3.94 -29.81 14.29
N SER A 102 -4.44 -29.74 15.53
CA SER A 102 -4.74 -30.94 16.33
C SER A 102 -5.87 -31.80 15.74
N LEU A 103 -6.79 -31.21 14.97
CA LEU A 103 -7.86 -31.91 14.24
C LEU A 103 -7.39 -32.47 12.88
N GLY A 104 -6.09 -32.44 12.59
CA GLY A 104 -5.51 -33.00 11.36
C GLY A 104 -5.47 -32.03 10.17
N ALA A 105 -5.75 -30.74 10.36
CA ALA A 105 -5.57 -29.77 9.29
C ALA A 105 -4.08 -29.55 9.02
N SER A 106 -3.69 -29.48 7.73
CA SER A 106 -2.33 -29.06 7.37
C SER A 106 -2.10 -27.58 7.73
N PRO A 107 -0.85 -27.13 7.96
CA PRO A 107 -0.55 -25.73 8.30
C PRO A 107 -1.14 -24.71 7.32
N PHE A 108 -1.10 -25.02 6.02
CA PHE A 108 -1.69 -24.17 4.99
C PHE A 108 -3.23 -24.16 5.06
N ALA A 109 -3.86 -25.31 5.34
CA ALA A 109 -5.30 -25.39 5.52
C ALA A 109 -5.75 -24.63 6.78
N ALA A 110 -5.04 -24.76 7.90
CA ALA A 110 -5.30 -24.03 9.13
C ALA A 110 -5.16 -22.51 8.91
N PHE A 111 -4.12 -22.06 8.20
CA PHE A 111 -3.97 -20.66 7.84
C PHE A 111 -5.14 -20.16 6.97
N ARG A 112 -5.42 -20.83 5.84
CA ARG A 112 -6.41 -20.35 4.87
C ARG A 112 -7.86 -20.44 5.38
N ARG A 113 -8.21 -21.47 6.15
CA ARG A 113 -9.59 -21.71 6.59
C ARG A 113 -9.91 -21.14 7.97
N VAL A 114 -8.92 -20.99 8.85
CA VAL A 114 -9.16 -20.52 10.23
C VAL A 114 -8.59 -19.13 10.45
N TYR A 115 -7.32 -18.90 10.12
CA TYR A 115 -6.66 -17.63 10.40
C TYR A 115 -7.09 -16.52 9.42
N LEU A 116 -7.02 -16.77 8.12
CA LEU A 116 -7.27 -15.76 7.07
C LEU A 116 -8.68 -15.13 7.18
N PRO A 117 -9.78 -15.89 7.38
CA PRO A 117 -11.12 -15.30 7.51
C PRO A 117 -11.25 -14.35 8.70
N GLN A 118 -10.57 -14.63 9.82
CA GLN A 118 -10.58 -13.75 11.00
C GLN A 118 -9.84 -12.44 10.76
N THR A 119 -8.90 -12.41 9.82
CA THR A 119 -8.14 -11.20 9.45
C THR A 119 -8.80 -10.38 8.34
N LEU A 120 -9.88 -10.87 7.73
CA LEU A 120 -10.58 -10.17 6.64
C LEU A 120 -10.99 -8.74 7.00
N PRO A 121 -11.53 -8.42 8.20
CA PRO A 121 -11.85 -7.04 8.56
C PRO A 121 -10.62 -6.10 8.54
N GLY A 122 -9.44 -6.63 8.88
CA GLY A 122 -8.18 -5.88 8.84
C GLY A 122 -7.67 -5.69 7.40
N ILE A 123 -7.79 -6.73 6.57
CA ILE A 123 -7.46 -6.66 5.14
C ILE A 123 -8.37 -5.62 4.48
N THR A 124 -9.67 -5.65 4.79
CA THR A 124 -10.60 -4.75 4.15
C THR A 124 -10.42 -3.31 4.63
N ALA A 125 -10.18 -3.07 5.91
CA ALA A 125 -9.84 -1.73 6.40
C ALA A 125 -8.55 -1.18 5.75
N GLY A 126 -7.50 -2.01 5.68
CA GLY A 126 -6.22 -1.62 5.08
C GLY A 126 -6.30 -1.32 3.59
N CYS A 127 -6.93 -2.21 2.81
CA CYS A 127 -7.11 -1.99 1.37
C CYS A 127 -7.89 -0.70 1.09
N LEU A 128 -8.94 -0.42 1.86
CA LEU A 128 -9.73 0.80 1.69
C LEU A 128 -8.93 2.05 2.01
N LEU A 129 -8.19 2.04 3.11
CA LEU A 129 -7.34 3.17 3.50
C LEU A 129 -6.28 3.45 2.44
N VAL A 130 -5.56 2.42 1.98
CA VAL A 130 -4.56 2.55 0.91
C VAL A 130 -5.17 3.04 -0.39
N PHE A 131 -6.36 2.55 -0.74
CA PHE A 131 -7.07 2.94 -1.95
C PHE A 131 -7.43 4.44 -1.94
N ILE A 132 -8.04 4.92 -0.85
CA ILE A 132 -8.39 6.34 -0.69
C ILE A 132 -7.14 7.22 -0.78
N LEU A 133 -6.06 6.81 -0.11
CA LEU A 133 -4.79 7.54 -0.14
C LEU A 133 -4.16 7.54 -1.53
N ALA A 134 -4.16 6.40 -2.23
CA ALA A 134 -3.54 6.24 -3.55
C ALA A 134 -4.21 7.11 -4.62
N ILE A 135 -5.55 7.21 -4.60
CA ILE A 135 -6.31 8.02 -5.57
C ILE A 135 -5.93 9.50 -5.48
N GLY A 136 -5.74 10.02 -4.27
CA GLY A 136 -5.37 11.43 -4.04
C GLY A 136 -3.88 11.74 -4.28
N TYR A 137 -3.07 10.74 -4.60
CA TYR A 137 -1.62 10.83 -4.47
C TYR A 137 -0.93 11.31 -5.75
N TYR A 138 -0.55 12.58 -5.84
CA TYR A 138 0.02 13.13 -7.08
C TYR A 138 1.53 13.38 -7.06
N ILE A 139 2.16 13.56 -5.89
CA ILE A 139 3.57 14.00 -5.79
C ILE A 139 4.52 12.93 -6.36
N THR A 140 4.36 11.67 -5.97
CA THR A 140 5.25 10.59 -6.42
C THR A 140 5.08 10.25 -7.92
N PRO A 141 3.85 10.12 -8.45
CA PRO A 141 3.66 10.00 -9.90
C PRO A 141 4.23 11.17 -10.69
N ALA A 142 4.13 12.40 -10.18
CA ALA A 142 4.68 13.58 -10.85
C ALA A 142 6.21 13.61 -10.92
N LEU A 143 6.89 12.97 -9.95
CA LEU A 143 8.36 12.95 -9.88
C LEU A 143 8.96 11.68 -10.50
N VAL A 144 8.35 10.52 -10.28
CA VAL A 144 8.89 9.20 -10.69
C VAL A 144 8.27 8.69 -11.99
N GLY A 145 7.05 9.13 -12.33
CA GLY A 145 6.30 8.68 -13.50
C GLY A 145 6.62 9.44 -14.78
N GLY A 146 6.16 8.90 -15.90
CA GLY A 146 6.17 9.59 -17.19
C GLY A 146 5.00 10.58 -17.32
N ALA A 147 4.95 11.30 -18.44
CA ALA A 147 3.83 12.21 -18.75
C ALA A 147 2.48 11.49 -18.82
N ASP A 148 2.48 10.25 -19.33
CA ASP A 148 1.28 9.42 -19.48
C ASP A 148 0.85 8.67 -18.21
N ASP A 149 1.61 8.83 -17.12
CA ASP A 149 1.42 8.11 -15.85
C ASP A 149 0.91 9.01 -14.72
N GLN A 150 0.50 10.23 -15.06
CA GLN A 150 -0.02 11.19 -14.11
C GLN A 150 -1.44 10.83 -13.67
N LEU A 151 -1.69 10.92 -12.36
CA LEU A 151 -3.02 10.68 -11.79
C LEU A 151 -3.90 11.93 -11.91
N ILE A 152 -5.22 11.76 -11.82
CA ILE A 152 -6.17 12.89 -11.88
C ILE A 152 -5.89 13.97 -10.83
N SER A 153 -5.37 13.59 -9.65
CA SER A 153 -4.95 14.53 -8.61
C SER A 153 -3.82 15.46 -9.03
N TYR A 154 -2.97 15.05 -9.97
CA TYR A 154 -1.97 15.93 -10.55
C TYR A 154 -2.64 17.06 -11.34
N PHE A 155 -3.62 16.74 -12.19
CA PHE A 155 -4.34 17.74 -12.97
C PHE A 155 -5.12 18.72 -12.09
N ILE A 156 -5.73 18.24 -11.00
CA ILE A 156 -6.36 19.12 -10.00
C ILE A 156 -5.31 20.11 -9.44
N ALA A 157 -4.14 19.63 -9.03
CA ALA A 157 -3.08 20.48 -8.52
C ALA A 157 -2.54 21.46 -9.57
N PHE A 158 -2.42 21.02 -10.83
CA PHE A 158 -1.99 21.84 -11.96
C PHE A 158 -2.98 22.99 -12.23
N TYR A 159 -4.27 22.69 -12.33
CA TYR A 159 -5.29 23.74 -12.58
C TYR A 159 -5.41 24.72 -11.41
N THR A 160 -5.19 24.25 -10.17
CA THR A 160 -5.20 25.13 -8.98
C THR A 160 -3.97 26.04 -8.92
N ASN A 161 -2.76 25.50 -9.13
CA ASN A 161 -1.53 26.24 -8.80
C ASN A 161 -0.83 26.87 -10.02
N GLN A 162 -0.96 26.29 -11.21
CA GLN A 162 -0.25 26.76 -12.40
C GLN A 162 -1.13 27.67 -13.25
N THR A 163 -2.36 27.23 -13.56
CA THR A 163 -3.26 28.00 -14.43
C THR A 163 -4.27 28.85 -13.66
N LEU A 164 -4.32 28.73 -12.33
CA LEU A 164 -5.29 29.42 -11.45
C LEU A 164 -6.75 29.26 -11.92
N ASN A 165 -7.06 28.12 -12.56
CA ASN A 165 -8.39 27.79 -13.07
C ASN A 165 -9.15 26.99 -12.02
N TRP A 166 -9.68 27.71 -11.03
CA TRP A 166 -10.44 27.15 -9.92
C TRP A 166 -11.70 26.42 -10.37
N GLY A 167 -12.31 26.83 -11.49
CA GLY A 167 -13.48 26.17 -12.06
C GLY A 167 -13.18 24.75 -12.54
N MET A 168 -12.10 24.57 -13.30
CA MET A 168 -11.66 23.26 -13.76
C MET A 168 -11.18 22.38 -12.59
N ALA A 169 -10.45 22.97 -11.65
CA ALA A 169 -10.00 22.27 -10.44
C ALA A 169 -11.19 21.75 -9.61
N ALA A 170 -12.24 22.56 -9.42
CA ALA A 170 -13.46 22.17 -8.71
C ALA A 170 -14.23 21.07 -9.44
N ALA A 171 -14.37 21.17 -10.77
CA ALA A 171 -15.03 20.15 -11.57
C ALA A 171 -14.33 18.78 -11.47
N LEU A 172 -13.00 18.76 -11.63
CA LEU A 172 -12.20 17.54 -11.48
C LEU A 172 -12.22 17.01 -10.05
N GLY A 173 -12.22 17.89 -9.05
CA GLY A 173 -12.36 17.52 -7.64
C GLY A 173 -13.71 16.84 -7.34
N LEU A 174 -14.81 17.37 -7.87
CA LEU A 174 -16.14 16.76 -7.73
C LEU A 174 -16.22 15.40 -8.44
N VAL A 175 -15.65 15.27 -9.64
CA VAL A 175 -15.58 13.98 -10.34
C VAL A 175 -14.79 12.96 -9.51
N LEU A 176 -13.63 13.35 -9.00
CA LEU A 176 -12.80 12.48 -8.16
C LEU A 176 -13.53 12.05 -6.89
N LEU A 177 -14.23 12.99 -6.23
CA LEU A 177 -15.03 12.72 -5.05
C LEU A 177 -16.17 11.74 -5.36
N ALA A 178 -16.93 11.97 -6.44
CA ALA A 178 -18.03 11.11 -6.85
C ALA A 178 -17.56 9.68 -7.14
N VAL A 179 -16.47 9.53 -7.89
CA VAL A 179 -15.85 8.22 -8.18
C VAL A 179 -15.39 7.54 -6.89
N THR A 180 -14.75 8.29 -6.00
CA THR A 180 -14.29 7.76 -4.70
C THR A 180 -15.46 7.27 -3.84
N LEU A 181 -16.56 8.02 -3.79
CA LEU A 181 -17.78 7.63 -3.05
C LEU A 181 -18.46 6.40 -3.66
N ILE A 182 -18.53 6.29 -4.98
CA ILE A 182 -19.07 5.11 -5.67
C ILE A 182 -18.22 3.89 -5.33
N LEU A 183 -16.89 4.00 -5.46
CA LEU A 183 -15.98 2.90 -5.18
C LEU A 183 -16.01 2.51 -3.69
N TYR A 184 -16.10 3.48 -2.78
CA TYR A 184 -16.34 3.25 -1.36
C TYR A 184 -17.66 2.51 -1.10
N GLY A 185 -18.76 2.92 -1.75
CA GLY A 185 -20.06 2.27 -1.63
C GLY A 185 -20.07 0.83 -2.13
N VAL A 186 -19.45 0.58 -3.30
CA VAL A 186 -19.27 -0.78 -3.84
C VAL A 186 -18.41 -1.61 -2.89
N TYR A 187 -17.31 -1.03 -2.40
CA TYR A 187 -16.40 -1.71 -1.50
C TYR A 187 -17.06 -2.12 -0.20
N THR A 188 -17.78 -1.20 0.44
CA THR A 188 -18.51 -1.48 1.69
C THR A 188 -19.64 -2.48 1.48
N LYS A 189 -20.30 -2.51 0.32
CA LYS A 189 -21.29 -3.55 0.00
C LYS A 189 -20.66 -4.94 -0.16
N LEU A 190 -19.50 -5.04 -0.79
CA LEU A 190 -18.77 -6.30 -1.00
C LEU A 190 -18.08 -6.79 0.29
N ALA A 191 -17.52 -5.88 1.08
CA ALA A 191 -16.86 -6.20 2.34
C ALA A 191 -17.87 -6.39 3.50
N GLY A 192 -18.95 -5.61 3.50
CA GLY A 192 -19.97 -5.55 4.55
C GLY A 192 -20.83 -6.80 4.71
N THR A 193 -20.86 -7.70 3.72
CA THR A 193 -21.52 -9.02 3.83
C THR A 193 -20.77 -10.01 4.72
N SER A 194 -19.62 -9.65 5.31
CA SER A 194 -18.83 -10.54 6.17
C SER A 194 -18.66 -10.10 7.63
N GLY A 195 -19.11 -8.89 8.02
CA GLY A 195 -18.73 -8.30 9.31
C GLY A 195 -19.85 -7.71 10.19
N LEU A 196 -21.06 -7.45 9.68
CA LEU A 196 -22.14 -6.85 10.50
C LEU A 196 -23.04 -7.93 11.14
N LYS A 197 -22.45 -8.79 11.97
CA LYS A 197 -23.21 -9.51 13.00
C LYS A 197 -22.84 -8.93 14.36
N TRP A 198 -23.51 -7.83 14.70
CA TRP A 198 -23.62 -7.39 16.09
C TRP A 198 -24.32 -8.52 16.86
N ARG A 199 -23.57 -9.21 17.73
CA ARG A 199 -24.10 -10.04 18.81
C ARG A 199 -23.94 -9.26 20.09
#